data_AF-A0AAI9W2A8-F1
#
_entry.id   AF-A0AAI9W2A8-F1
#
_cell.length_a   1.000
_cell.length_b   1.000
_cell.length_c   1.000
_cell.angle_alpha   90.00
_cell.angle_beta   90.00
_cell.angle_gamma   90.00
#
_symmetry.space_group_name_H-M   'P 1'
#
loop_
_entity.id
_entity.type
_entity.pdbx_description
1 polymer ?
#
loop_
_entity_poly.entity_id
_entity_poly.type
_entity_poly.pdbx_seq_one_letter_code
_entity_poly.pdbx_strand_id
1 'polypeptide(L)'
;MESDSQDVAIEAEIASARLGERVSALVTQIRELPVHVLAVAALILIGGSGGAVLYGDRIVEWIKGEPDYQLIDFDAEQARMYAQALVDLGHPEWEGRLSGTIEEKNTADSIKLNFTSMGIPSTLEEFDVPMFVIGNEPELSLCTPGDIGNLIGGPTPCTSADINRQIVEFTHREDFVLQGYSGSSFVRYVDDMAVIDLGTGNDTADWSSASNAVGLIWLKSDTESNTVLFERAAENDLEGMILINDRQNCDDLVSGDCVPYFKSVGISSIDPIPDGLGFIMVSRSVGQTIIDEVINGEARLQFITDVDNGGMATIRVVC
;
A
#
# COMPACT_ATOMS: atom_id res chain seq x y z
N MET A 1 -59.71 -59.68 14.94
CA MET A 1 -59.94 -61.10 14.65
C MET A 1 -58.73 -61.56 13.89
N GLU A 2 -57.81 -62.20 14.60
CA GLU A 2 -56.59 -62.83 14.11
C GLU A 2 -56.89 -64.13 13.34
N SER A 3 -55.88 -64.55 12.56
CA SER A 3 -55.63 -65.89 12.03
C SER A 3 -56.56 -66.34 10.89
N ASP A 4 -56.09 -67.02 9.84
CA ASP A 4 -54.88 -67.81 9.69
C ASP A 4 -54.57 -68.02 8.20
N SER A 5 -53.28 -68.23 7.92
CA SER A 5 -52.71 -68.58 6.63
C SER A 5 -52.97 -70.04 6.25
N GLN A 6 -53.13 -70.33 4.96
CA GLN A 6 -52.70 -71.60 4.38
C GLN A 6 -51.99 -71.37 3.04
N ASP A 7 -50.72 -71.78 3.03
CA ASP A 7 -49.84 -71.94 1.88
C ASP A 7 -50.41 -72.92 0.85
N VAL A 8 -50.33 -72.55 -0.43
CA VAL A 8 -50.31 -73.51 -1.54
C VAL A 8 -49.08 -73.20 -2.39
N ALA A 9 -48.07 -74.05 -2.26
CA ALA A 9 -46.89 -74.07 -3.10
C ALA A 9 -47.29 -74.42 -4.53
N ILE A 10 -46.94 -73.55 -5.48
CA ILE A 10 -46.94 -73.88 -6.91
C ILE A 10 -45.47 -74.09 -7.30
N GLU A 11 -45.08 -75.36 -7.43
CA GLU A 11 -43.85 -75.74 -8.10
C GLU A 11 -43.94 -75.32 -9.57
N ALA A 12 -43.11 -74.35 -9.97
CA ALA A 12 -42.84 -74.06 -11.37
C ALA A 12 -41.51 -74.72 -11.74
N GLU A 13 -41.63 -75.81 -12.49
CA GLU A 13 -40.54 -76.58 -13.08
C GLU A 13 -39.63 -75.67 -13.93
N ILE A 14 -38.34 -75.65 -13.60
CA ILE A 14 -37.31 -74.86 -14.29
C ILE A 14 -37.07 -75.48 -15.67
N ALA A 15 -37.53 -74.81 -16.73
CA ALA A 15 -37.15 -75.11 -18.11
C ALA A 15 -35.69 -74.67 -18.38
N SER A 16 -34.73 -75.39 -17.80
CA SER A 16 -33.28 -75.11 -17.91
C SER A 16 -32.67 -75.50 -19.26
N ALA A 17 -33.41 -76.14 -20.16
CA ALA A 17 -32.85 -76.72 -21.39
C ALA A 17 -32.75 -75.75 -22.60
N ARG A 18 -33.34 -74.54 -22.56
CA ARG A 18 -33.34 -73.61 -23.72
C ARG A 18 -32.55 -72.31 -23.54
N LEU A 19 -32.06 -72.03 -22.33
CA LEU A 19 -31.29 -70.81 -22.06
C LEU A 19 -29.84 -70.94 -22.54
N GLY A 20 -29.23 -72.13 -22.37
CA GLY A 20 -27.82 -72.38 -22.71
C GLY A 20 -27.50 -72.21 -24.20
N GLU A 21 -28.36 -72.70 -25.10
CA GLU A 21 -28.15 -72.56 -26.56
C GLU A 21 -28.32 -71.12 -27.04
N ARG A 22 -29.27 -70.36 -26.49
CA ARG A 22 -29.48 -68.95 -26.85
C ARG A 22 -28.37 -68.04 -26.33
N VAL A 23 -27.86 -68.30 -25.13
CA VAL A 23 -26.74 -67.55 -24.54
C VAL A 23 -25.43 -67.88 -25.28
N SER A 24 -25.20 -69.15 -25.61
CA SER A 24 -24.05 -69.58 -26.40
C SER A 24 -24.01 -68.90 -27.77
N ALA A 25 -25.14 -68.91 -28.51
CA ALA A 25 -25.24 -68.29 -29.82
C ALA A 25 -25.00 -66.77 -29.79
N LEU A 26 -25.54 -66.07 -28.78
CA LEU A 26 -25.32 -64.63 -28.58
C LEU A 26 -23.86 -64.30 -28.26
N VAL A 27 -23.18 -65.13 -27.45
CA VAL A 27 -21.77 -64.92 -27.08
C VAL A 27 -20.84 -65.13 -28.27
N THR A 28 -21.11 -66.11 -29.14
CA THR A 28 -20.36 -66.28 -30.40
C THR A 28 -20.57 -65.10 -31.35
N GLN A 29 -21.79 -64.58 -31.46
CA GLN A 29 -22.11 -63.46 -32.33
C GLN A 29 -21.47 -62.14 -31.86
N ILE A 30 -21.33 -61.95 -30.54
CA ILE A 30 -20.63 -60.80 -29.94
C ILE A 30 -19.12 -60.87 -30.17
N ARG A 31 -18.53 -62.06 -30.23
CA ARG A 31 -17.08 -62.26 -30.47
C ARG A 31 -16.63 -61.96 -31.90
N GLU A 32 -17.54 -62.01 -32.87
CA GLU A 32 -17.24 -61.73 -34.29
C GLU A 32 -17.41 -60.24 -34.67
N LEU A 33 -17.89 -59.41 -33.75
CA LEU A 33 -18.02 -57.97 -33.99
C LEU A 33 -16.65 -57.29 -33.89
N PRO A 34 -16.33 -56.37 -34.81
CA PRO A 34 -15.12 -55.56 -34.71
C PRO A 34 -15.10 -54.77 -33.40
N VAL A 35 -13.93 -54.68 -32.76
CA VAL A 35 -13.74 -54.05 -31.43
C VAL A 35 -14.35 -52.64 -31.36
N HIS A 36 -14.30 -51.87 -32.44
CA HIS A 36 -14.88 -50.53 -32.53
C HIS A 36 -16.42 -50.53 -32.47
N VAL A 37 -17.09 -51.55 -33.01
CA VAL A 37 -18.56 -51.66 -32.95
C VAL A 37 -19.02 -51.99 -31.53
N LEU A 38 -18.27 -52.83 -30.82
CA LEU A 38 -18.53 -53.15 -29.41
C LEU A 38 -18.33 -51.92 -28.51
N ALA A 39 -17.30 -51.11 -28.78
CA ALA A 39 -17.04 -49.88 -28.04
C ALA A 39 -18.18 -48.86 -28.21
N VAL A 40 -18.67 -48.66 -29.44
CA VAL A 40 -19.78 -47.75 -29.74
C VAL A 40 -21.09 -48.26 -29.14
N ALA A 41 -21.38 -49.56 -29.23
CA ALA A 41 -22.58 -50.15 -28.64
C ALA A 41 -22.59 -50.04 -27.10
N ALA A 42 -21.43 -50.23 -26.45
CA ALA A 42 -21.28 -50.03 -25.01
C ALA A 42 -21.54 -48.56 -24.60
N LEU A 43 -21.03 -47.60 -25.38
CA LEU A 43 -21.28 -46.17 -25.14
C LEU A 43 -22.75 -45.78 -25.29
N ILE A 44 -23.43 -46.33 -26.31
CA ILE A 44 -24.87 -46.08 -26.53
C ILE A 44 -25.70 -46.71 -25.41
N LEU A 45 -25.34 -47.90 -24.93
CA LEU A 45 -26.02 -48.56 -23.80
C LEU A 45 -25.82 -47.78 -22.49
N ILE A 46 -24.61 -47.30 -22.22
CA ILE A 46 -24.31 -46.46 -21.05
C ILE A 46 -25.02 -45.10 -21.14
N GLY A 47 -25.15 -44.53 -22.34
CA GLY A 47 -25.91 -43.31 -22.58
C GLY A 47 -27.43 -43.50 -22.49
N GLY A 48 -27.96 -44.65 -22.91
CA GLY A 48 -29.39 -44.93 -22.98
C GLY A 48 -30.05 -45.37 -21.68
N SER A 49 -29.31 -45.92 -20.71
CA SER A 49 -29.87 -46.49 -19.47
C SER A 49 -29.79 -45.56 -18.25
N GLY A 50 -29.68 -44.24 -18.44
CA GLY A 50 -29.63 -43.25 -17.35
C GLY A 50 -28.22 -42.82 -16.91
N GLY A 51 -27.16 -43.27 -17.61
CA GLY A 51 -25.79 -42.81 -17.36
C GLY A 51 -25.57 -41.32 -17.65
N ALA A 52 -26.39 -40.71 -18.50
CA ALA A 52 -26.34 -39.26 -18.78
C ALA A 52 -26.59 -38.39 -17.53
N VAL A 53 -27.32 -38.90 -16.53
CA VAL A 53 -27.58 -38.18 -15.26
C VAL A 53 -26.41 -38.29 -14.29
N LEU A 54 -25.64 -39.38 -14.34
CA LEU A 54 -24.50 -39.63 -13.46
C LEU A 54 -23.16 -39.14 -14.04
N TYR A 55 -23.06 -39.00 -15.35
CA TYR A 55 -21.84 -38.64 -16.07
C TYR A 55 -21.98 -37.37 -16.93
N GLY A 56 -23.08 -36.64 -16.82
CA GLY A 56 -23.34 -35.42 -17.59
C GLY A 56 -22.20 -34.40 -17.52
N ASP A 57 -21.66 -34.18 -16.31
CA ASP A 57 -20.57 -33.21 -16.10
C ASP A 57 -19.26 -33.63 -16.77
N ARG A 58 -18.94 -34.94 -16.73
CA ARG A 58 -17.74 -35.50 -17.40
C ARG A 58 -17.88 -35.55 -18.92
N ILE A 59 -19.09 -35.74 -19.43
CA ILE A 59 -19.37 -35.69 -20.87
C ILE A 59 -19.26 -34.24 -21.37
N VAL A 60 -19.70 -33.26 -20.56
CA VAL A 60 -19.54 -31.84 -20.86
C VAL A 60 -18.07 -31.40 -20.82
N GLU A 61 -17.27 -31.88 -19.87
CA GLU A 61 -15.81 -31.70 -19.83
C GLU A 61 -15.12 -32.28 -21.07
N TRP A 62 -15.50 -33.50 -21.48
CA TRP A 62 -14.94 -34.15 -22.66
C TRP A 62 -15.36 -33.48 -23.97
N ILE A 63 -16.59 -32.95 -24.07
CA ILE A 63 -17.08 -32.21 -25.24
C ILE A 63 -16.46 -30.80 -25.33
N LYS A 64 -16.25 -30.13 -24.19
CA LYS A 64 -15.71 -28.76 -24.16
C LYS A 64 -14.19 -28.71 -24.39
N GLY A 65 -13.48 -29.81 -24.18
CA GLY A 65 -12.02 -29.83 -24.20
C GLY A 65 -11.44 -29.01 -23.04
N GLU A 66 -10.16 -29.20 -22.73
CA GLU A 66 -9.44 -28.25 -21.90
C GLU A 66 -9.45 -26.89 -22.61
N PRO A 67 -9.73 -25.78 -21.90
CA PRO A 67 -9.65 -24.46 -22.50
C PRO A 67 -8.26 -24.28 -23.07
N ASP A 68 -8.16 -23.90 -24.34
CA ASP A 68 -6.88 -23.53 -24.93
C ASP A 68 -6.47 -22.18 -24.34
N TYR A 69 -5.71 -22.22 -23.24
CA TYR A 69 -5.21 -21.03 -22.57
C TYR A 69 -4.04 -20.50 -23.39
N GLN A 70 -4.28 -19.46 -24.16
CA GLN A 70 -3.20 -18.68 -24.74
C GLN A 70 -2.61 -17.80 -23.63
N LEU A 71 -1.42 -18.16 -23.15
CA LEU A 71 -0.69 -17.31 -22.22
C LEU A 71 -0.38 -15.98 -22.93
N ILE A 72 -0.93 -14.90 -22.38
CA ILE A 72 -0.61 -13.55 -22.84
C ILE A 72 0.81 -13.28 -22.34
N ASP A 73 1.73 -13.02 -23.28
CA ASP A 73 3.10 -12.67 -22.93
C ASP A 73 3.14 -11.26 -22.32
N PHE A 74 4.16 -11.00 -21.49
CA PHE A 74 4.32 -9.69 -20.89
C PHE A 74 4.65 -8.65 -21.97
N ASP A 75 3.81 -7.62 -22.08
CA ASP A 75 4.06 -6.47 -22.95
C ASP A 75 4.59 -5.28 -22.13
N ALA A 76 5.89 -5.01 -22.29
CA ALA A 76 6.56 -3.92 -21.61
C ALA A 76 6.06 -2.52 -22.03
N GLU A 77 5.66 -2.36 -23.29
CA GLU A 77 5.13 -1.09 -23.81
C GLU A 77 3.75 -0.83 -23.20
N GLN A 78 2.90 -1.86 -23.17
CA GLN A 78 1.59 -1.78 -22.54
C GLN A 78 1.68 -1.51 -21.03
N ALA A 79 2.57 -2.22 -20.33
CA ALA A 79 2.81 -1.99 -18.90
C ALA A 79 3.27 -0.55 -18.62
N ARG A 80 4.16 0.00 -19.45
CA ARG A 80 4.61 1.39 -19.34
C ARG A 80 3.46 2.38 -19.59
N MET A 81 2.60 2.13 -20.57
CA MET A 81 1.44 3.00 -20.83
C MET A 81 0.48 3.04 -19.64
N TYR A 82 0.17 1.89 -19.02
CA TYR A 82 -0.66 1.87 -17.81
C TYR A 82 0.01 2.59 -16.64
N ALA A 83 1.31 2.40 -16.44
CA ALA A 83 2.04 3.09 -15.39
C ALA A 83 2.04 4.61 -15.61
N GLN A 84 2.25 5.08 -16.84
CA GLN A 84 2.22 6.51 -17.15
C GLN A 84 0.82 7.09 -16.98
N ALA A 85 -0.23 6.40 -17.45
CA ALA A 85 -1.61 6.85 -17.27
C ALA A 85 -1.98 7.02 -15.79
N LEU A 86 -1.44 6.16 -14.92
CA LEU A 86 -1.59 6.28 -13.48
C LEU A 86 -0.85 7.52 -12.91
N VAL A 87 0.37 7.80 -13.38
CA VAL A 87 1.13 9.00 -13.00
C VAL A 87 0.42 10.27 -13.45
N ASP A 88 -0.12 10.28 -14.67
CA ASP A 88 -0.81 11.44 -15.27
C ASP A 88 -2.13 11.80 -14.55
N LEU A 89 -2.64 10.92 -13.69
CA LEU A 89 -3.80 11.16 -12.81
C LEU A 89 -3.41 11.82 -11.47
N GLY A 90 -2.14 12.17 -11.30
CA GLY A 90 -1.66 12.95 -10.17
C GLY A 90 -2.21 14.37 -10.13
N HIS A 91 -2.09 15.01 -8.97
CA HIS A 91 -2.51 16.39 -8.77
C HIS A 91 -1.74 17.32 -9.75
N PRO A 92 -2.38 18.35 -10.35
CA PRO A 92 -1.73 19.18 -11.37
C PRO A 92 -0.48 19.93 -10.89
N GLU A 93 -0.48 20.34 -9.61
CA GLU A 93 0.68 21.00 -8.98
C GLU A 93 1.56 20.00 -8.21
N TRP A 94 0.94 19.13 -7.41
CA TRP A 94 1.67 18.23 -6.52
C TRP A 94 2.06 16.88 -7.12
N GLU A 95 1.63 16.53 -8.34
CA GLU A 95 1.87 15.28 -9.09
C GLU A 95 1.55 13.95 -8.35
N GLY A 96 1.17 14.02 -7.08
CA GLY A 96 0.88 12.90 -6.19
C GLY A 96 -0.61 12.56 -6.15
N ARG A 97 -0.92 11.46 -5.45
CA ARG A 97 -2.25 10.86 -5.37
C ARG A 97 -2.55 10.46 -3.93
N LEU A 98 -2.62 11.43 -3.04
CA LEU A 98 -2.81 11.16 -1.61
C LEU A 98 -4.18 10.51 -1.39
N SER A 99 -4.26 9.50 -0.52
CA SER A 99 -5.51 8.81 -0.21
C SER A 99 -6.59 9.79 0.27
N GLY A 100 -7.82 9.60 -0.18
CA GLY A 100 -8.96 10.47 0.17
C GLY A 100 -9.11 11.73 -0.68
N THR A 101 -8.21 11.95 -1.65
CA THR A 101 -8.29 13.07 -2.61
C THR A 101 -9.12 12.73 -3.85
N ILE A 102 -9.40 13.74 -4.69
CA ILE A 102 -10.08 13.51 -5.97
C ILE A 102 -9.19 12.76 -6.96
N GLU A 103 -7.87 12.94 -6.89
CA GLU A 103 -6.86 12.23 -7.66
C GLU A 103 -6.88 10.73 -7.37
N GLU A 104 -7.01 10.35 -6.10
CA GLU A 104 -7.20 8.95 -5.68
C GLU A 104 -8.48 8.36 -6.28
N LYS A 105 -9.60 9.08 -6.19
CA LYS A 105 -10.86 8.65 -6.79
C LYS A 105 -10.76 8.46 -8.29
N ASN A 106 -10.21 9.43 -9.02
CA ASN A 106 -10.04 9.37 -10.47
C ASN A 106 -9.17 8.16 -10.87
N THR A 107 -8.14 7.89 -10.07
CA THR A 107 -7.26 6.72 -10.23
C THR A 107 -8.04 5.43 -10.02
N ALA A 108 -8.83 5.32 -8.95
CA ALA A 108 -9.60 4.12 -8.66
C ALA A 108 -10.67 3.84 -9.75
N ASP A 109 -11.34 4.88 -10.24
CA ASP A 109 -12.28 4.79 -11.37
C ASP A 109 -11.56 4.33 -12.67
N SER A 110 -10.37 4.85 -12.94
CA SER A 110 -9.55 4.44 -14.10
C SER A 110 -9.15 2.96 -14.03
N ILE A 111 -8.69 2.50 -12.86
CA ILE A 111 -8.32 1.10 -12.63
C ILE A 111 -9.53 0.18 -12.83
N LYS A 112 -10.68 0.53 -12.25
CA LYS A 112 -11.93 -0.22 -12.43
C LYS A 112 -12.35 -0.31 -13.90
N LEU A 113 -12.26 0.79 -14.64
CA LEU A 113 -12.56 0.80 -16.07
C LEU A 113 -11.61 -0.12 -16.86
N ASN A 114 -10.31 -0.06 -16.55
CA ASN A 114 -9.32 -0.93 -17.18
C ASN A 114 -9.62 -2.41 -16.92
N PHE A 115 -9.85 -2.81 -15.66
CA PHE A 115 -10.20 -4.19 -15.31
C PHE A 115 -11.49 -4.65 -16.00
N THR A 116 -12.54 -3.83 -15.96
CA THR A 116 -13.82 -4.14 -16.62
C THR A 116 -13.63 -4.32 -18.13
N SER A 117 -12.83 -3.47 -18.77
CA SER A 117 -12.52 -3.57 -20.21
C SER A 117 -11.73 -4.82 -20.58
N MET A 118 -10.91 -5.33 -19.65
CA MET A 118 -10.17 -6.60 -19.78
C MET A 118 -11.04 -7.83 -19.48
N GLY A 119 -12.33 -7.64 -19.19
CA GLY A 119 -13.25 -8.72 -18.87
C GLY A 119 -13.18 -9.21 -17.42
N ILE A 120 -12.52 -8.45 -16.53
CA ILE A 120 -12.51 -8.69 -15.08
C ILE A 120 -13.64 -7.85 -14.47
N PRO A 121 -14.74 -8.45 -13.98
CA PRO A 121 -15.79 -7.70 -13.32
C PRO A 121 -15.22 -7.05 -12.06
N SER A 122 -15.29 -5.72 -11.96
CA SER A 122 -14.76 -4.98 -10.81
C SER A 122 -15.79 -4.05 -10.18
N THR A 123 -15.79 -3.98 -8.85
CA THR A 123 -16.57 -3.01 -8.07
C THR A 123 -15.67 -1.93 -7.49
N LEU A 124 -16.29 -0.87 -6.97
CA LEU A 124 -15.59 0.17 -6.22
C LEU A 124 -16.20 0.19 -4.84
N GLU A 125 -15.41 -0.13 -3.83
CA GLU A 125 -15.81 -0.12 -2.43
C GLU A 125 -15.27 1.15 -1.76
N GLU A 126 -16.10 1.79 -0.94
CA GLU A 126 -15.75 3.02 -0.23
C GLU A 126 -15.62 2.75 1.27
N PHE A 127 -14.56 3.30 1.88
CA PHE A 127 -14.32 3.19 3.31
C PHE A 127 -14.02 4.57 3.89
N ASP A 128 -14.73 4.94 4.94
CA ASP A 128 -14.40 6.14 5.72
C ASP A 128 -13.37 5.77 6.78
N VAL A 129 -12.16 6.33 6.65
CA VAL A 129 -11.03 6.03 7.53
C VAL A 129 -10.45 7.32 8.13
N PRO A 130 -9.91 7.28 9.36
CA PRO A 130 -9.17 8.40 9.93
C PRO A 130 -7.94 8.73 9.09
N MET A 131 -7.81 9.99 8.69
CA MET A 131 -6.76 10.47 7.80
C MET A 131 -6.24 11.82 8.29
N PHE A 132 -4.94 12.01 8.15
CA PHE A 132 -4.35 13.33 8.32
C PHE A 132 -4.61 14.19 7.08
N VAL A 133 -4.84 15.48 7.30
CA VAL A 133 -5.05 16.47 6.24
C VAL A 133 -4.00 17.55 6.39
N ILE A 134 -3.32 17.88 5.29
CA ILE A 134 -2.35 18.97 5.24
C ILE A 134 -3.14 20.26 4.97
N GLY A 135 -3.08 21.21 5.90
CA GLY A 135 -3.76 22.50 5.81
C GLY A 135 -3.05 23.46 4.87
N ASN A 136 -1.77 23.69 5.12
CA ASN A 136 -0.88 24.53 4.29
C ASN A 136 0.37 23.75 3.90
N GLU A 137 1.03 24.17 2.81
CA GLU A 137 2.29 23.59 2.38
C GLU A 137 3.34 23.71 3.50
N PRO A 138 4.03 22.62 3.87
CA PRO A 138 5.08 22.67 4.87
C PRO A 138 6.22 23.61 4.46
N GLU A 139 6.79 24.33 5.43
CA GLU A 139 7.90 25.24 5.18
C GLU A 139 9.13 24.82 6.00
N LEU A 140 10.29 24.79 5.35
CA LEU A 140 11.58 24.60 5.98
C LEU A 140 12.57 25.61 5.40
N SER A 141 13.21 26.37 6.28
CA SER A 141 14.21 27.34 5.85
C SER A 141 15.15 27.70 7.00
N LEU A 142 16.33 28.19 6.64
CA LEU A 142 17.33 28.70 7.58
C LEU A 142 17.51 30.18 7.37
N CYS A 143 17.77 30.90 8.46
CA CYS A 143 18.19 32.28 8.39
C CYS A 143 19.46 32.53 9.20
N THR A 144 20.52 32.98 8.53
CA THR A 144 21.71 33.50 9.20
C THR A 144 21.48 35.00 9.51
N PRO A 145 21.53 35.41 10.79
CA PRO A 145 21.37 36.81 11.18
C PRO A 145 22.32 37.75 10.45
N GLY A 146 21.83 38.96 10.19
CA GLY A 146 22.58 40.02 9.54
C GLY A 146 23.43 40.84 10.50
N ASP A 147 23.98 41.94 9.98
CA ASP A 147 25.00 42.75 10.69
C ASP A 147 24.46 43.48 11.93
N ILE A 148 23.14 43.66 12.01
CA ILE A 148 22.50 44.47 13.07
C ILE A 148 21.49 43.70 13.92
N GLY A 149 21.12 42.46 13.54
CA GLY A 149 20.19 41.63 14.30
C GLY A 149 20.64 41.34 15.72
N ASN A 150 21.95 41.18 15.94
CA ASN A 150 22.52 40.84 17.25
C ASN A 150 23.01 42.06 18.05
N LEU A 151 22.78 43.29 17.57
CA LEU A 151 23.20 44.50 18.27
C LEU A 151 22.23 44.87 19.39
N ILE A 152 22.73 45.34 20.53
CA ILE A 152 21.88 45.85 21.63
C ILE A 152 21.06 47.06 21.11
N GLY A 153 19.72 46.89 21.07
CA GLY A 153 18.80 47.88 20.51
C GLY A 153 18.64 47.82 18.99
N GLY A 154 19.23 46.82 18.34
CA GLY A 154 18.99 46.46 16.94
C GLY A 154 17.65 45.77 16.74
N PRO A 155 17.22 45.57 15.47
CA PRO A 155 16.03 44.78 15.15
C PRO A 155 16.22 43.33 15.58
N THR A 156 15.12 42.61 15.83
CA THR A 156 15.18 41.16 16.09
C THR A 156 15.89 40.45 14.91
N PRO A 157 16.82 39.51 15.16
CA PRO A 157 17.48 38.74 14.13
C PRO A 157 16.51 38.13 13.12
N CYS A 158 16.93 38.01 11.86
CA CYS A 158 16.16 37.34 10.82
C CYS A 158 14.80 37.98 10.47
N THR A 159 14.57 39.23 10.90
CA THR A 159 13.40 40.02 10.50
C THR A 159 13.66 40.86 9.26
N SER A 160 12.61 41.42 8.65
CA SER A 160 12.72 42.34 7.50
C SER A 160 13.59 43.57 7.75
N ALA A 161 13.80 43.96 9.02
CA ALA A 161 14.66 45.07 9.41
C ALA A 161 16.14 44.68 9.58
N ASP A 162 16.46 43.39 9.64
CA ASP A 162 17.83 42.90 9.75
C ASP A 162 18.56 42.96 8.39
N ILE A 163 19.58 43.81 8.33
CA ILE A 163 20.32 44.15 7.12
C ILE A 163 21.35 43.05 6.82
N ASN A 164 21.45 42.65 5.56
CA ASN A 164 22.35 41.59 5.09
C ASN A 164 22.09 40.20 5.68
N ARG A 165 20.89 39.94 6.22
CA ARG A 165 20.48 38.59 6.58
C ARG A 165 20.48 37.68 5.35
N GLN A 166 20.79 36.40 5.55
CA GLN A 166 20.77 35.39 4.50
C GLN A 166 19.69 34.38 4.83
N ILE A 167 18.75 34.17 3.91
CA ILE A 167 17.69 33.17 4.05
C ILE A 167 17.94 32.11 2.98
N VAL A 168 17.95 30.85 3.40
CA VAL A 168 18.00 29.67 2.54
C VAL A 168 16.68 28.92 2.70
N GLU A 169 15.89 28.89 1.64
CA GLU A 169 14.61 28.16 1.58
C GLU A 169 14.85 26.79 0.97
N PHE A 170 14.22 25.77 1.54
CA PHE A 170 14.24 24.41 1.02
C PHE A 170 12.89 24.10 0.38
N THR A 171 12.92 23.30 -0.67
CA THR A 171 11.73 22.96 -1.46
C THR A 171 11.10 21.67 -0.96
N HIS A 172 9.81 21.72 -0.64
CA HIS A 172 9.05 20.53 -0.25
C HIS A 172 9.01 19.53 -1.40
N ARG A 173 9.17 18.24 -1.07
CA ARG A 173 9.26 17.06 -1.96
C ARG A 173 10.55 16.93 -2.78
N GLU A 174 11.47 17.88 -2.66
CA GLU A 174 12.81 17.79 -3.24
C GLU A 174 13.87 17.69 -2.13
N ASP A 175 13.93 18.73 -1.30
CA ASP A 175 14.90 18.88 -0.22
C ASP A 175 14.41 18.25 1.09
N PHE A 176 13.10 18.30 1.32
CA PHE A 176 12.45 17.71 2.49
C PHE A 176 11.03 17.27 2.20
N VAL A 177 10.49 16.34 2.99
CA VAL A 177 9.11 15.86 2.86
C VAL A 177 8.48 15.64 4.23
N LEU A 178 7.24 16.11 4.37
CA LEU A 178 6.38 15.84 5.52
C LEU A 178 6.23 14.34 5.75
N GLN A 179 6.21 13.90 7.00
CA GLN A 179 5.90 12.53 7.34
C GLN A 179 4.42 12.38 7.71
N GLY A 180 3.85 11.20 7.46
CA GLY A 180 2.44 10.94 7.70
C GLY A 180 2.10 11.04 9.19
N TYR A 181 0.93 11.61 9.50
CA TYR A 181 0.49 11.92 10.85
C TYR A 181 1.42 12.85 11.65
N SER A 182 2.25 13.64 10.95
CA SER A 182 2.86 14.83 11.57
C SER A 182 1.78 15.67 12.26
N GLY A 183 2.12 16.27 13.39
CA GLY A 183 1.33 17.35 13.98
C GLY A 183 1.61 18.70 13.31
N SER A 184 0.98 19.73 13.86
CA SER A 184 1.18 21.13 13.51
C SER A 184 2.24 21.76 14.41
N SER A 185 3.31 22.28 13.81
CA SER A 185 4.40 22.97 14.50
C SER A 185 4.68 24.29 13.80
N PHE A 186 4.96 25.35 14.56
CA PHE A 186 5.10 26.71 14.02
C PHE A 186 6.38 27.38 14.52
N VAL A 187 7.51 26.71 14.36
CA VAL A 187 8.83 27.23 14.73
C VAL A 187 9.26 28.29 13.71
N ARG A 188 9.49 29.52 14.17
CA ARG A 188 9.96 30.65 13.37
C ARG A 188 11.35 31.09 13.79
N TYR A 189 12.06 31.81 12.93
CA TYR A 189 13.40 32.33 13.25
C TYR A 189 13.45 33.17 14.55
N VAL A 190 12.37 33.88 14.85
CA VAL A 190 12.28 34.74 16.04
C VAL A 190 12.20 33.95 17.34
N ASP A 191 11.80 32.69 17.27
CA ASP A 191 11.67 31.81 18.43
C ASP A 191 13.04 31.29 18.88
N ASP A 192 14.05 31.32 18.00
CA ASP A 192 15.42 30.87 18.27
C ASP A 192 15.46 29.46 18.87
N MET A 193 14.59 28.59 18.33
CA MET A 193 14.37 27.25 18.84
C MET A 193 15.64 26.41 18.71
N ALA A 194 16.01 25.72 19.80
CA ALA A 194 17.16 24.84 19.79
C ALA A 194 16.91 23.63 18.86
N VAL A 195 17.96 23.21 18.16
CA VAL A 195 17.99 21.95 17.40
C VAL A 195 18.99 21.02 18.06
N ILE A 196 18.56 19.82 18.41
CA ILE A 196 19.36 18.86 19.20
C ILE A 196 19.62 17.61 18.37
N ASP A 197 20.89 17.28 18.14
CA ASP A 197 21.27 16.02 17.49
C ASP A 197 21.11 14.84 18.45
N LEU A 198 20.18 13.95 18.14
CA LEU A 198 19.85 12.74 18.91
C LEU A 198 20.51 11.49 18.31
N GLY A 199 21.48 11.65 17.40
CA GLY A 199 22.16 10.55 16.73
C GLY A 199 21.16 9.73 15.92
N THR A 200 21.09 8.41 16.16
CA THR A 200 20.11 7.54 15.47
C THR A 200 18.74 7.48 16.17
N GLY A 201 18.54 8.25 17.25
CA GLY A 201 17.27 8.27 17.99
C GLY A 201 16.94 6.95 18.66
N ASN A 202 17.95 6.17 19.06
CA ASN A 202 17.73 4.95 19.83
C ASN A 202 17.33 5.26 21.29
N ASP A 203 17.06 4.23 22.08
CA ASP A 203 16.69 4.34 23.50
C ASP A 203 17.80 4.90 24.41
N THR A 204 19.05 4.92 23.93
CA THR A 204 20.19 5.48 24.66
C THR A 204 20.47 6.95 24.35
N ALA A 205 19.78 7.54 23.37
CA ALA A 205 19.90 8.96 23.06
C ALA A 205 19.32 9.81 24.19
N ASP A 206 19.87 11.02 24.39
CA ASP A 206 19.40 11.94 25.42
C ASP A 206 18.17 12.73 24.93
N TRP A 207 17.05 12.04 24.77
CA TRP A 207 15.78 12.63 24.34
C TRP A 207 15.31 13.77 25.25
N SER A 208 15.63 13.69 26.55
CA SER A 208 15.27 14.72 27.52
C SER A 208 15.92 16.08 27.23
N SER A 209 17.09 16.07 26.60
CA SER A 209 17.77 17.31 26.18
C SER A 209 17.06 18.04 25.04
N ALA A 210 16.16 17.37 24.32
CA ALA A 210 15.37 17.93 23.21
C ALA A 210 13.94 18.32 23.61
N SER A 211 13.62 18.36 24.91
CA SER A 211 12.30 18.83 25.37
C SER A 211 12.07 20.30 25.00
N ASN A 212 10.90 20.59 24.43
CA ASN A 212 10.53 21.89 23.85
C ASN A 212 11.56 22.40 22.82
N ALA A 213 12.13 21.48 22.04
CA ALA A 213 13.12 21.76 21.00
C ALA A 213 12.82 20.91 19.75
N VAL A 214 13.60 21.12 18.69
CA VAL A 214 13.55 20.27 17.48
C VAL A 214 14.61 19.18 17.60
N GLY A 215 14.19 17.92 17.61
CA GLY A 215 15.08 16.77 17.57
C GLY A 215 15.53 16.45 16.15
N LEU A 216 16.84 16.29 15.95
CA LEU A 216 17.45 15.90 14.67
C LEU A 216 17.97 14.46 14.77
N ILE A 217 17.56 13.59 13.85
CA ILE A 217 17.84 12.15 13.90
C ILE A 217 18.37 11.67 12.56
N TRP A 218 19.47 10.92 12.59
CA TRP A 218 20.05 10.25 11.44
C TRP A 218 19.32 8.93 11.16
N LEU A 219 18.70 8.83 9.98
CA LEU A 219 18.13 7.59 9.47
C LEU A 219 19.23 6.72 8.85
N LYS A 220 19.74 5.78 9.63
CA LYS A 220 20.75 4.78 9.26
C LYS A 220 20.15 3.37 9.28
N SER A 221 20.98 2.36 9.05
CA SER A 221 20.55 0.96 8.99
C SER A 221 19.94 0.44 10.31
N ASP A 222 20.44 0.95 11.43
CA ASP A 222 20.08 0.59 12.81
C ASP A 222 18.98 1.48 13.41
N THR A 223 18.60 2.56 12.72
CA THR A 223 17.51 3.43 13.14
C THR A 223 16.17 2.67 13.14
N GLU A 224 15.41 2.89 14.21
CA GLU A 224 14.09 2.28 14.41
C GLU A 224 13.02 2.88 13.47
N SER A 225 11.80 2.36 13.55
CA SER A 225 10.71 2.82 12.69
C SER A 225 10.25 4.24 13.05
N ASN A 226 9.66 4.94 12.08
CA ASN A 226 9.04 6.25 12.33
C ASN A 226 8.07 6.23 13.52
N THR A 227 7.33 5.14 13.72
CA THR A 227 6.43 4.99 14.88
C THR A 227 7.18 5.10 16.20
N VAL A 228 8.25 4.34 16.39
CA VAL A 228 9.00 4.33 17.64
C VAL A 228 9.65 5.69 17.90
N LEU A 229 10.20 6.32 16.85
CA LEU A 229 10.83 7.64 16.97
C LEU A 229 9.80 8.72 17.31
N PHE A 230 8.62 8.68 16.67
CA PHE A 230 7.55 9.63 16.90
C PHE A 230 6.93 9.48 18.30
N GLU A 231 6.78 8.25 18.79
CA GLU A 231 6.39 7.96 20.18
C GLU A 231 7.39 8.57 21.16
N ARG A 232 8.69 8.35 20.98
CA ARG A 232 9.71 8.91 21.87
C ARG A 232 9.75 10.43 21.83
N ALA A 233 9.62 11.02 20.64
CA ALA A 233 9.56 12.47 20.49
C ALA A 233 8.35 13.05 21.25
N ALA A 234 7.19 12.41 21.14
CA ALA A 234 5.99 12.79 21.88
C ALA A 234 6.14 12.63 23.39
N GLU A 235 6.71 11.52 23.86
CA GLU A 235 6.94 11.23 25.28
C GLU A 235 7.94 12.20 25.95
N ASN A 236 8.78 12.87 25.15
CA ASN A 236 9.78 13.83 25.63
C ASN A 236 9.42 15.29 25.29
N ASP A 237 8.18 15.55 24.88
CA ASP A 237 7.66 16.88 24.59
C ASP A 237 8.51 17.66 23.56
N LEU A 238 8.94 16.99 22.48
CA LEU A 238 9.59 17.68 21.36
C LEU A 238 8.58 18.58 20.64
N GLU A 239 9.04 19.74 20.19
CA GLU A 239 8.24 20.66 19.34
C GLU A 239 8.25 20.18 17.87
N GLY A 240 9.33 19.50 17.49
CA GLY A 240 9.55 19.04 16.13
C GLY A 240 10.55 17.90 16.04
N MET A 241 10.43 17.09 15.00
CA MET A 241 11.37 16.02 14.68
C MET A 241 11.75 16.09 13.19
N ILE A 242 13.06 16.09 12.93
CA ILE A 242 13.64 16.09 11.59
C ILE A 242 14.46 14.81 11.44
N LEU A 243 14.07 13.97 10.47
CA LEU A 243 14.88 12.82 10.07
C LEU A 243 15.80 13.17 8.90
N ILE A 244 17.10 13.00 9.06
CA ILE A 244 18.07 13.07 7.98
C ILE A 244 18.11 11.72 7.29
N ASN A 245 17.73 11.66 6.00
CA ASN A 245 17.90 10.42 5.25
C ASN A 245 19.39 10.15 5.00
N ASP A 246 19.91 9.06 5.57
CA ASP A 246 21.29 8.59 5.35
C ASP A 246 21.30 7.09 5.00
N ARG A 247 20.19 6.58 4.45
CA ARG A 247 19.99 5.13 4.26
C ARG A 247 19.44 4.75 2.89
N GLN A 248 18.40 5.44 2.42
CA GLN A 248 17.64 5.04 1.24
C GLN A 248 17.82 6.06 0.12
N ASN A 249 17.67 5.61 -1.13
CA ASN A 249 17.76 6.47 -2.33
C ASN A 249 19.07 7.27 -2.42
N CYS A 250 20.14 6.76 -1.81
CA CYS A 250 21.44 7.41 -1.77
C CYS A 250 22.15 7.21 -3.11
N ASP A 251 22.60 8.28 -3.75
CA ASP A 251 23.24 8.28 -5.07
C ASP A 251 22.36 7.78 -6.23
N ASP A 252 21.08 7.45 -5.98
CA ASP A 252 20.16 6.92 -6.98
C ASP A 252 19.51 8.01 -7.83
N LEU A 253 19.09 9.11 -7.18
CA LEU A 253 18.39 10.24 -7.82
C LEU A 253 19.30 11.47 -7.93
N VAL A 254 20.06 11.74 -6.87
CA VAL A 254 21.00 12.85 -6.78
C VAL A 254 22.35 12.30 -6.32
N SER A 255 23.38 12.50 -7.13
CA SER A 255 24.72 12.02 -6.80
C SER A 255 25.27 12.74 -5.57
N GLY A 256 25.77 11.98 -4.60
CA GLY A 256 26.31 12.46 -3.33
C GLY A 256 25.26 12.67 -2.24
N ASP A 257 23.97 12.44 -2.52
CA ASP A 257 22.87 12.75 -1.61
C ASP A 257 21.89 11.57 -1.46
N CYS A 258 21.10 11.58 -0.40
CA CYS A 258 19.99 10.66 -0.16
C CYS A 258 18.69 11.46 -0.14
N VAL A 259 17.89 11.35 -1.20
CA VAL A 259 16.66 12.14 -1.36
C VAL A 259 15.62 11.72 -0.31
N PRO A 260 14.93 12.67 0.35
CA PRO A 260 13.90 12.35 1.33
C PRO A 260 12.72 11.61 0.69
N TYR A 261 11.96 10.88 1.49
CA TYR A 261 10.79 10.18 1.02
C TYR A 261 9.71 10.11 2.10
N PHE A 262 8.46 10.08 1.65
CA PHE A 262 7.32 10.04 2.56
C PHE A 262 7.20 8.67 3.21
N LYS A 263 7.01 8.66 4.53
CA LYS A 263 6.60 7.50 5.31
C LYS A 263 5.52 7.89 6.30
N SER A 264 4.61 6.97 6.56
CA SER A 264 3.59 7.14 7.60
C SER A 264 4.08 6.65 8.97
N VAL A 265 3.38 7.07 10.01
CA VAL A 265 3.48 6.57 11.38
C VAL A 265 2.33 5.61 11.66
N GLY A 266 2.61 4.54 12.40
CA GLY A 266 1.58 3.65 12.93
C GLY A 266 0.89 4.32 14.12
N ILE A 267 -0.33 4.82 13.93
CA ILE A 267 -1.05 5.59 14.96
C ILE A 267 -1.80 4.73 15.99
N SER A 268 -1.91 3.41 15.77
CA SER A 268 -2.67 2.53 16.67
C SER A 268 -2.10 2.45 18.09
N SER A 269 -0.81 2.76 18.25
CA SER A 269 -0.11 2.78 19.54
C SER A 269 -0.02 4.18 20.15
N ILE A 270 -0.50 5.22 19.44
CA ILE A 270 -0.34 6.63 19.79
C ILE A 270 -1.72 7.27 19.92
N ASP A 271 -2.23 7.32 21.15
CA ASP A 271 -3.55 7.89 21.47
C ASP A 271 -3.48 8.79 22.71
N PRO A 272 -3.73 10.11 22.58
CA PRO A 272 -4.02 10.83 21.33
C PRO A 272 -2.77 11.01 20.45
N ILE A 273 -2.96 11.16 19.13
CA ILE A 273 -1.89 11.60 18.24
C ILE A 273 -1.47 13.02 18.66
N PRO A 274 -0.17 13.32 18.80
CA PRO A 274 0.28 14.65 19.18
C PRO A 274 -0.03 15.69 18.10
N ASP A 275 -0.92 16.63 18.42
CA ASP A 275 -1.28 17.72 17.50
C ASP A 275 -0.15 18.75 17.34
N GLY A 276 0.79 18.83 18.28
CA GLY A 276 1.85 19.84 18.33
C GLY A 276 3.24 19.40 17.84
N LEU A 277 3.38 18.15 17.36
CA LEU A 277 4.69 17.58 17.02
C LEU A 277 4.90 17.57 15.50
N GLY A 278 5.61 18.56 14.97
CA GLY A 278 5.96 18.58 13.55
C GLY A 278 6.93 17.45 13.20
N PHE A 279 6.73 16.78 12.06
CA PHE A 279 7.59 15.68 11.62
C PHE A 279 7.87 15.70 10.13
N ILE A 280 9.15 15.91 9.77
CA ILE A 280 9.66 15.88 8.39
C ILE A 280 10.86 14.95 8.24
N MET A 281 11.15 14.58 6.99
CA MET A 281 12.41 13.98 6.58
C MET A 281 13.10 14.91 5.60
N VAL A 282 14.40 15.12 5.74
CA VAL A 282 15.25 15.95 4.88
C VAL A 282 16.25 15.09 4.13
N SER A 283 16.79 15.62 3.03
CA SER A 283 17.93 15.01 2.34
C SER A 283 19.17 14.98 3.25
N ARG A 284 20.18 14.17 2.89
CA ARG A 284 21.45 14.15 3.63
C ARG A 284 22.11 15.52 3.61
N SER A 285 22.12 16.18 2.44
CA SER A 285 22.75 17.50 2.27
C SER A 285 22.07 18.60 3.09
N VAL A 286 20.73 18.60 3.14
CA VAL A 286 19.96 19.54 3.96
C VAL A 286 20.18 19.28 5.44
N GLY A 287 20.16 18.01 5.87
CA GLY A 287 20.47 17.63 7.24
C GLY A 287 21.86 18.08 7.69
N GLN A 288 22.87 17.91 6.84
CA GLN A 288 24.23 18.41 7.10
C GLN A 288 24.27 19.94 7.19
N THR A 289 23.53 20.64 6.32
CA THR A 289 23.43 22.10 6.36
C THR A 289 22.81 22.58 7.68
N ILE A 290 21.77 21.91 8.18
CA ILE A 290 21.17 22.23 9.49
C ILE A 290 22.22 22.07 10.61
N ILE A 291 23.00 20.99 10.58
CA ILE A 291 24.04 20.76 11.60
C ILE A 291 25.11 21.85 11.55
N ASP A 292 25.61 22.16 10.35
CA ASP A 292 26.73 23.10 10.20
C ASP A 292 26.31 24.54 10.51
N GLU A 293 25.13 24.95 10.05
CA GLU A 293 24.69 26.34 10.13
C GLU A 293 23.87 26.64 11.39
N VAL A 294 23.07 25.69 11.90
CA VAL A 294 22.20 25.91 13.08
C VAL A 294 22.84 25.38 14.36
N ILE A 295 23.26 24.12 14.38
CA ILE A 295 23.82 23.51 15.60
C ILE A 295 25.23 24.03 15.89
N ASN A 296 26.08 24.08 14.86
CA ASN A 296 27.47 24.51 14.96
C ASN A 296 27.68 25.98 14.53
N GLY A 297 26.62 26.65 14.06
CA GLY A 297 26.67 28.00 13.53
C GLY A 297 25.76 28.97 14.28
N GLU A 298 25.37 30.05 13.60
CA GLU A 298 24.51 31.10 14.14
C GLU A 298 23.15 31.20 13.40
N ALA A 299 22.90 30.31 12.45
CA ALA A 299 21.65 30.29 11.70
C ALA A 299 20.50 29.81 12.58
N ARG A 300 19.30 30.30 12.25
CA ARG A 300 18.06 30.00 12.95
C ARG A 300 17.14 29.21 12.04
N LEU A 301 16.47 28.21 12.61
CA LEU A 301 15.53 27.35 11.89
C LEU A 301 14.14 28.00 11.82
N GLN A 302 13.51 27.92 10.65
CA GLN A 302 12.06 27.96 10.52
C GLN A 302 11.58 26.59 10.07
N PHE A 303 10.62 26.06 10.80
CA PHE A 303 10.02 24.76 10.58
C PHE A 303 8.52 24.86 10.85
N ILE A 304 7.73 24.81 9.78
CA ILE A 304 6.29 24.99 9.84
C ILE A 304 5.60 23.77 9.21
N THR A 305 4.72 23.14 9.99
CA THR A 305 3.79 22.12 9.54
C THR A 305 2.38 22.50 9.98
N ASP A 306 1.41 22.32 9.10
CA ASP A 306 -0.01 22.53 9.40
C ASP A 306 -0.76 21.26 8.98
N VAL A 307 -1.00 20.40 9.96
CA VAL A 307 -1.58 19.07 9.76
C VAL A 307 -2.65 18.81 10.81
N ASP A 308 -3.84 18.45 10.34
CA ASP A 308 -4.97 18.01 11.14
C ASP A 308 -5.07 16.48 11.11
N ASN A 309 -4.86 15.85 12.27
CA ASN A 309 -4.94 14.39 12.44
C ASN A 309 -6.33 13.89 12.84
N GLY A 310 -7.30 14.79 13.06
CA GLY A 310 -8.68 14.47 13.44
C GLY A 310 -9.61 14.24 12.25
N GLY A 311 -9.09 14.34 11.01
CA GLY A 311 -9.86 14.20 9.78
C GLY A 311 -10.38 12.78 9.52
N MET A 312 -11.51 12.69 8.83
CA MET A 312 -11.99 11.46 8.19
C MET A 312 -11.97 11.68 6.68
N ALA A 313 -11.48 10.70 5.92
CA ALA A 313 -11.58 10.72 4.47
C ALA A 313 -12.11 9.41 3.93
N THR A 314 -12.84 9.51 2.82
CA THR A 314 -13.35 8.35 2.09
C THR A 314 -12.31 7.87 1.10
N ILE A 315 -11.76 6.68 1.32
CA ILE A 315 -10.87 5.99 0.38
C ILE A 315 -11.65 5.01 -0.49
N ARG A 316 -11.14 4.72 -1.69
CA ARG A 316 -11.77 3.86 -2.69
C ARG A 316 -10.86 2.71 -3.06
N VAL A 317 -11.41 1.51 -2.97
CA VAL A 317 -10.69 0.29 -3.32
C VAL A 317 -11.40 -0.39 -4.49
N VAL A 318 -10.63 -0.75 -5.51
CA VAL A 318 -11.12 -1.57 -6.62
C VAL A 318 -11.06 -3.04 -6.20
N CYS A 319 -12.20 -3.73 -6.26
CA CYS A 319 -12.37 -5.13 -5.88
C CYS A 319 -12.79 -5.99 -7.07
#